data_AF-Q6NN71-F1
#
_entry.id   AF-Q6NN71-F1
#
_cell.length_a   1.000
_cell.length_b   1.000
_cell.length_c   1.000
_cell.angle_alpha   90.00
_cell.angle_beta   90.00
_cell.angle_gamma   90.00
#
_symmetry.space_group_name_H-M   'P 1'
#
loop_
_entity.id
_entity.type
_entity.pdbx_description
1 polymer ?
#
loop_
_entity_poly.entity_id
_entity_poly.type
_entity_poly.pdbx_seq_one_letter_code
_entity_poly.pdbx_strand_id
1 'polypeptide(L)'
;LSFVQNFRLTQPFQMGKKLDVVVFGTANIEYITYVPELPKPGELVAGTYMETCFGGKGANQCVAAAKLGASTVLVAKLGKDESGDDYLNHLQQHEVDVTHVQQVENNPTGMSEIAVSENGDQYKINVAGANVFLTARKAPKVTYAIRRPRLVSFHLLVRNMKMIIW
;
A
#
# COMPACT_ATOMS: atom_id res chain seq x y z
N LEU A 1 -32.38 34.12 25.60
CA LEU A 1 -32.40 32.66 25.78
C LEU A 1 -32.86 32.02 24.46
N SER A 2 -32.24 32.25 23.30
CA SER A 2 -30.86 32.01 22.86
C SER A 2 -30.45 30.54 22.93
N PHE A 3 -30.61 29.81 21.83
CA PHE A 3 -29.54 29.06 21.17
C PHE A 3 -30.08 28.47 19.86
N VAL A 4 -29.21 28.21 18.89
CA VAL A 4 -29.51 27.66 17.54
C VAL A 4 -29.90 28.70 16.47
N GLN A 5 -29.16 29.81 16.40
CA GLN A 5 -28.77 30.41 15.13
C GLN A 5 -27.27 30.66 15.18
N ASN A 6 -26.54 30.12 14.19
CA ASN A 6 -25.16 30.42 13.77
C ASN A 6 -24.28 29.17 13.60
N PHE A 7 -24.41 28.51 12.46
CA PHE A 7 -23.27 27.94 11.75
C PHE A 7 -23.38 28.35 10.28
N ARG A 8 -23.02 29.60 9.97
CA ARG A 8 -22.66 29.98 8.61
C ARG A 8 -21.26 29.43 8.36
N LEU A 9 -21.13 28.48 7.44
CA LEU A 9 -19.85 28.09 6.85
C LEU A 9 -19.34 29.29 6.05
N THR A 10 -18.46 30.11 6.64
CA THR A 10 -17.92 31.34 6.02
C THR A 10 -16.68 31.10 5.16
N GLN A 11 -16.45 29.87 4.71
CA GLN A 11 -15.42 29.58 3.71
C GLN A 11 -16.04 28.83 2.53
N PRO A 12 -15.78 29.23 1.27
CA PRO A 12 -16.19 28.44 0.13
C PRO A 12 -15.59 27.04 0.28
N PHE A 13 -16.43 26.01 0.19
CA PHE A 13 -15.99 24.63 0.08
C PHE A 13 -15.09 24.52 -1.17
N GLN A 14 -13.78 24.42 -0.99
CA GLN A 14 -12.87 24.16 -2.09
C GLN A 14 -13.15 22.75 -2.61
N MET A 15 -13.52 22.64 -3.89
CA MET A 15 -13.76 21.37 -4.56
C MET A 15 -12.42 20.61 -4.65
N GLY A 16 -12.18 19.68 -3.71
CA GLY A 16 -11.03 18.78 -3.80
C GLY A 16 -11.12 17.89 -5.05
N LYS A 17 -9.98 17.40 -5.55
CA LYS A 17 -9.87 16.42 -6.64
C LYS A 17 -10.85 15.26 -6.40
N LYS A 18 -11.64 14.90 -7.42
CA LYS A 18 -12.58 13.77 -7.34
C LYS A 18 -11.80 12.46 -7.51
N LEU A 19 -11.88 11.58 -6.52
CA LEU A 19 -11.26 10.25 -6.54
C LEU A 19 -12.34 9.17 -6.65
N ASP A 20 -12.07 8.15 -7.44
CA ASP A 20 -12.93 6.98 -7.59
C ASP A 20 -12.61 5.91 -6.55
N VAL A 21 -11.32 5.74 -6.21
CA VAL A 21 -10.82 4.71 -5.30
C VAL A 21 -9.80 5.30 -4.32
N VAL A 22 -10.01 4.99 -3.03
CA VAL A 22 -9.06 5.29 -1.96
C VAL A 22 -8.61 3.96 -1.35
N VAL A 23 -7.30 3.71 -1.34
CA VAL A 23 -6.74 2.47 -0.79
C VAL A 23 -5.87 2.79 0.41
N PHE A 24 -6.13 2.11 1.53
CA PHE A 24 -5.24 2.09 2.69
C PHE A 24 -4.55 0.74 2.74
N GLY A 25 -3.23 0.71 2.63
CA GLY A 25 -2.55 -0.56 2.76
C GLY A 25 -1.06 -0.54 2.53
N THR A 26 -0.52 -1.74 2.38
CA THR A 26 0.92 -1.96 2.31
C THR A 26 1.49 -1.73 0.92
N ALA A 27 2.74 -1.28 0.90
CA ALA A 27 3.62 -1.24 -0.26
C ALA A 27 4.93 -1.94 0.14
N ASN A 28 5.34 -2.95 -0.63
CA ASN A 28 6.51 -3.76 -0.35
C ASN A 28 7.35 -3.96 -1.61
N ILE A 29 8.67 -3.88 -1.49
CA ILE A 29 9.56 -4.48 -2.49
C ILE A 29 9.48 -6.00 -2.37
N GLU A 30 9.29 -6.70 -3.47
CA GLU A 30 9.24 -8.16 -3.51
C GLU A 30 10.47 -8.69 -4.23
N TYR A 31 11.28 -9.47 -3.52
CA TYR A 31 12.43 -10.21 -4.06
C TYR A 31 11.97 -11.63 -4.32
N ILE A 32 11.83 -11.98 -5.60
CA ILE A 32 11.31 -13.27 -6.02
C ILE A 32 12.47 -14.09 -6.58
N THR A 33 12.76 -15.21 -5.92
CA THR A 33 13.78 -16.17 -6.34
C THR A 33 13.08 -17.43 -6.82
N TYR A 34 13.35 -17.83 -8.05
CA TYR A 34 12.90 -19.09 -8.62
C TYR A 34 13.89 -20.18 -8.27
N VAL A 35 13.37 -21.34 -7.87
CA VAL A 35 14.15 -22.51 -7.45
C VAL A 35 13.54 -23.78 -8.07
N PRO A 36 14.31 -24.88 -8.21
CA PRO A 36 13.73 -26.15 -8.64
C PRO A 36 12.69 -26.66 -7.63
N GLU A 37 13.08 -26.68 -6.35
CA GLU A 37 12.23 -27.04 -5.20
C GLU A 37 12.47 -26.07 -4.05
N LEU A 38 11.48 -25.91 -3.16
CA LEU A 38 11.63 -25.08 -1.97
C LEU A 38 12.61 -25.71 -0.97
N PRO A 39 13.50 -24.91 -0.33
CA PRO A 39 14.46 -25.42 0.63
C PRO A 39 13.78 -25.97 1.87
N LYS A 40 14.25 -27.12 2.38
CA LYS A 40 13.92 -27.59 3.73
C LYS A 40 14.86 -26.94 4.76
N PRO A 41 14.51 -26.97 6.06
CA PRO A 41 15.38 -26.43 7.10
C PRO A 41 16.81 -27.01 7.02
N GLY A 42 17.80 -26.13 6.87
CA GLY A 42 19.22 -26.49 6.79
C GLY A 42 19.74 -26.81 5.39
N GLU A 43 18.89 -26.81 4.35
CA GLU A 43 19.32 -27.06 2.97
C GLU A 43 19.81 -25.78 2.27
N LEU A 44 20.80 -25.95 1.39
CA LEU A 44 21.20 -24.96 0.40
C LEU A 44 20.59 -25.36 -0.95
N VAL A 45 19.80 -24.47 -1.55
CA VAL A 45 19.23 -24.67 -2.89
C VAL A 45 19.79 -23.60 -3.82
N ALA A 46 20.22 -24.02 -5.02
CA ALA A 46 20.65 -23.09 -6.06
C ALA A 46 19.43 -22.44 -6.72
N GLY A 47 19.36 -21.11 -6.70
CA GLY A 47 18.37 -20.35 -7.45
C GLY A 47 18.62 -20.41 -8.96
N THR A 48 17.55 -20.38 -9.75
CA THR A 48 17.61 -20.38 -11.22
C THR A 48 17.48 -18.98 -11.81
N TYR A 49 16.68 -18.12 -11.17
CA TYR A 49 16.45 -16.73 -11.57
C TYR A 49 16.00 -15.91 -10.36
N MET A 50 16.27 -14.60 -10.38
CA MET A 50 15.74 -13.67 -9.38
C MET A 50 15.25 -12.40 -10.05
N GLU A 51 14.12 -11.90 -9.61
CA GLU A 51 13.60 -10.60 -9.99
C GLU A 51 13.15 -9.79 -8.77
N THR A 52 13.17 -8.47 -8.94
CA THR A 52 12.70 -7.51 -7.94
C THR A 52 11.48 -6.81 -8.50
N CYS A 53 10.38 -6.84 -7.75
CA CYS A 53 9.10 -6.28 -8.13
C CYS A 53 8.58 -5.28 -7.09
N PHE A 54 7.70 -4.38 -7.53
CA PHE A 54 6.89 -3.56 -6.64
C PHE A 54 5.59 -4.32 -6.31
N GLY A 55 5.43 -4.69 -5.05
CA GLY A 55 4.29 -5.46 -4.57
C GLY A 55 3.66 -4.88 -3.30
N GLY A 56 2.88 -5.69 -2.58
CA GLY A 56 2.06 -5.19 -1.47
C GLY A 56 0.62 -4.93 -1.91
N LYS A 57 -0.32 -5.46 -1.14
CA LYS A 57 -1.72 -5.59 -1.56
C LYS A 57 -2.40 -4.25 -1.76
N GLY A 58 -2.08 -3.24 -0.93
CA GLY A 58 -2.65 -1.91 -1.08
C GLY A 58 -2.18 -1.25 -2.38
N ALA A 59 -0.87 -1.26 -2.62
CA ALA A 59 -0.28 -0.75 -3.86
C ALA A 59 -0.84 -1.47 -5.09
N ASN A 60 -0.86 -2.81 -5.10
CA ASN A 60 -1.34 -3.60 -6.25
C ASN A 60 -2.81 -3.29 -6.61
N GLN A 61 -3.68 -3.16 -5.61
CA GLN A 61 -5.08 -2.78 -5.83
C GLN A 61 -5.21 -1.36 -6.41
N CYS A 62 -4.42 -0.43 -5.88
CA CYS A 62 -4.44 0.96 -6.33
C CYS A 62 -3.95 1.10 -7.78
N VAL A 63 -2.85 0.42 -8.11
CA VAL A 63 -2.29 0.36 -9.48
C VAL A 63 -3.26 -0.35 -10.44
N ALA A 64 -3.87 -1.46 -10.03
CA ALA A 64 -4.84 -2.16 -10.86
C ALA A 64 -6.06 -1.29 -11.19
N ALA A 65 -6.60 -0.57 -10.20
CA ALA A 65 -7.70 0.36 -10.42
C ALA A 65 -7.29 1.54 -11.33
N ALA A 66 -6.09 2.09 -11.16
CA ALA A 66 -5.57 3.16 -12.03
C ALA A 66 -5.43 2.69 -13.49
N LYS A 67 -4.90 1.47 -13.71
CA LYS A 67 -4.80 0.86 -15.06
C LYS A 67 -6.16 0.66 -15.73
N LEU A 68 -7.25 0.58 -14.96
CA LEU A 68 -8.62 0.51 -15.47
C LEU A 68 -9.27 1.89 -15.65
N GLY A 69 -8.50 2.98 -15.50
CA GLY A 69 -8.93 4.36 -15.70
C GLY A 69 -9.59 5.03 -14.49
N ALA A 70 -9.50 4.43 -13.30
CA ALA A 70 -10.00 5.04 -12.08
C ALA A 70 -9.03 6.10 -11.54
N SER A 71 -9.55 7.20 -11.00
CA SER A 71 -8.75 8.17 -10.23
C SER A 71 -8.48 7.60 -8.84
N THR A 72 -7.23 7.24 -8.55
CA THR A 72 -6.87 6.51 -7.32
C THR A 72 -5.92 7.30 -6.41
N VAL A 73 -6.00 7.04 -5.11
CA VAL A 73 -5.01 7.49 -4.12
C VAL A 73 -4.61 6.35 -3.21
N LEU A 74 -3.30 6.25 -2.95
CA LEU A 74 -2.74 5.31 -1.98
C LEU A 74 -2.40 6.03 -0.68
N VAL A 75 -2.89 5.48 0.43
CA VAL A 75 -2.48 5.85 1.78
C VAL A 75 -1.60 4.73 2.33
N ALA A 76 -0.30 4.97 2.32
CA ALA A 76 0.72 3.98 2.68
C ALA A 76 1.92 4.62 3.39
N LYS A 77 2.80 3.77 3.90
CA LYS A 77 4.07 4.15 4.52
C LYS A 77 5.21 3.44 3.82
N LEU A 78 6.21 4.21 3.39
CA LEU A 78 7.47 3.72 2.83
C LEU A 78 8.61 4.10 3.77
N GLY A 79 9.77 3.46 3.61
CA GLY A 79 10.98 3.93 4.24
C GLY A 79 11.47 5.20 3.56
N LYS A 80 12.24 6.01 4.30
CA LYS A 80 13.04 7.05 3.68
C LYS A 80 14.38 6.45 3.24
N ASP A 81 14.31 5.68 2.17
CA ASP A 81 15.40 4.93 1.56
C ASP A 81 15.23 4.89 0.04
N GLU A 82 16.26 4.44 -0.68
CA GLU A 82 16.28 4.34 -2.14
C GLU A 82 15.10 3.49 -2.65
N SER A 83 14.82 2.37 -1.99
CA SER A 83 13.65 1.54 -2.31
C SER A 83 12.33 2.31 -2.19
N GLY A 84 12.19 3.19 -1.20
CA GLY A 84 11.01 4.03 -1.03
C GLY A 84 10.89 5.09 -2.13
N ASP A 85 12.00 5.69 -2.55
CA ASP A 85 12.04 6.66 -3.65
C ASP A 85 11.66 5.99 -4.99
N ASP A 86 12.22 4.82 -5.27
CA ASP A 86 11.89 4.00 -6.44
C ASP A 86 10.42 3.59 -6.44
N TYR A 87 9.88 3.21 -5.28
CA TYR A 87 8.48 2.86 -5.13
C TYR A 87 7.56 4.05 -5.45
N LEU A 88 7.90 5.25 -4.97
CA LEU A 88 7.14 6.46 -5.29
C LEU A 88 7.12 6.73 -6.80
N ASN A 89 8.27 6.59 -7.46
CA ASN A 89 8.38 6.74 -8.91
C ASN A 89 7.51 5.71 -9.65
N HIS A 90 7.54 4.45 -9.22
CA HIS A 90 6.71 3.38 -9.77
C HIS A 90 5.20 3.68 -9.67
N LEU A 91 4.74 4.14 -8.50
CA LEU A 91 3.34 4.51 -8.29
C LEU A 91 2.91 5.67 -9.19
N GLN A 92 3.76 6.69 -9.32
CA GLN A 92 3.50 7.85 -10.18
C GLN A 92 3.46 7.48 -11.67
N GLN A 93 4.33 6.58 -12.13
CA GLN A 93 4.30 6.04 -13.50
C GLN A 93 3.00 5.29 -13.82
N HIS A 94 2.30 4.79 -12.79
CA HIS A 94 0.98 4.18 -12.90
C HIS A 94 -0.17 5.12 -12.55
N GLU A 95 0.08 6.44 -12.55
CA GLU A 95 -0.93 7.48 -12.33
C GLU A 95 -1.64 7.41 -10.97
N VAL A 96 -1.03 6.74 -9.99
CA VAL A 96 -1.53 6.67 -8.61
C VAL A 96 -1.22 7.99 -7.90
N ASP A 97 -2.21 8.58 -7.24
CA ASP A 97 -1.99 9.73 -6.37
C ASP A 97 -1.24 9.30 -5.10
N VAL A 98 -0.01 9.81 -4.95
CA VAL A 98 0.91 9.49 -3.84
C VAL A 98 0.94 10.58 -2.76
N THR A 99 0.04 11.56 -2.80
CA THR A 99 0.02 12.68 -1.82
C THR A 99 -0.15 12.22 -0.36
N HIS A 100 -0.65 11.01 -0.16
CA HIS A 100 -0.81 10.38 1.16
C HIS A 100 0.11 9.17 1.40
N VAL A 101 1.11 8.96 0.54
CA VAL A 101 2.21 8.04 0.80
C VAL A 101 3.29 8.82 1.54
N GLN A 102 3.62 8.38 2.76
CA GLN A 102 4.59 9.08 3.61
C GLN A 102 5.82 8.21 3.85
N GLN A 103 7.00 8.78 3.67
CA GLN A 103 8.26 8.15 4.04
C GLN A 103 8.52 8.29 5.54
N VAL A 104 9.04 7.23 6.16
CA VAL A 104 9.34 7.14 7.58
C VAL A 104 10.85 7.10 7.76
N GLU A 105 11.39 8.06 8.51
CA GLU A 105 12.81 8.11 8.90
C GLU A 105 13.21 6.86 9.70
N ASN A 106 14.47 6.44 9.56
CA ASN A 106 15.09 5.36 10.32
C ASN A 106 14.34 4.01 10.25
N ASN A 107 13.53 3.79 9.21
CA ASN A 107 12.84 2.52 8.98
C ASN A 107 12.90 2.18 7.50
N PRO A 108 13.21 0.92 7.15
CA PRO A 108 13.27 0.51 5.75
C PRO A 108 11.87 0.44 5.14
N THR A 109 11.78 0.58 3.83
CA THR A 109 10.60 0.20 3.05
C THR A 109 10.27 -1.27 3.32
N GLY A 110 8.98 -1.60 3.40
CA GLY A 110 8.57 -2.98 3.60
C GLY A 110 9.09 -3.87 2.49
N MET A 111 9.41 -5.12 2.79
CA MET A 111 9.87 -6.05 1.79
C MET A 111 9.33 -7.45 2.00
N SER A 112 9.36 -8.25 0.95
CA SER A 112 9.09 -9.67 1.03
C SER A 112 10.11 -10.45 0.21
N GLU A 113 10.61 -11.52 0.82
CA GLU A 113 11.39 -12.54 0.13
C GLU A 113 10.43 -13.67 -0.24
N ILE A 114 10.44 -14.05 -1.51
CA ILE A 114 9.54 -15.05 -2.06
C ILE A 114 10.39 -16.07 -2.79
N ALA A 115 10.26 -17.33 -2.42
CA ALA A 115 10.78 -18.45 -3.20
C ALA A 115 9.61 -19.11 -3.94
N VAL A 116 9.79 -19.38 -5.23
CA VAL A 116 8.80 -20.07 -6.08
C VAL A 116 9.46 -21.28 -6.70
N SER A 117 8.91 -22.47 -6.47
CA SER A 117 9.39 -23.72 -7.09
C SER A 117 8.78 -23.95 -8.46
N GLU A 118 9.35 -24.88 -9.23
CA GLU A 118 8.88 -25.21 -10.59
C GLU A 118 7.44 -25.76 -10.62
N ASN A 119 7.01 -26.42 -9.55
CA ASN A 119 5.62 -26.89 -9.41
C ASN A 119 4.63 -25.80 -8.95
N GLY A 120 5.11 -24.56 -8.75
CA GLY A 120 4.29 -23.41 -8.34
C GLY A 120 4.07 -23.28 -6.83
N ASP A 121 4.69 -24.13 -6.00
CA ASP A 121 4.68 -23.90 -4.56
C ASP A 121 5.47 -22.63 -4.22
N GLN A 122 5.05 -21.94 -3.15
CA GLN A 122 5.68 -20.70 -2.73
C GLN A 122 5.91 -20.67 -1.23
N TYR A 123 7.03 -20.06 -0.84
CA TYR A 123 7.29 -19.66 0.52
C TYR A 123 7.60 -18.16 0.55
N LYS A 124 7.06 -17.45 1.55
CA LYS A 124 7.18 -16.00 1.66
C LYS A 124 7.55 -15.57 3.07
N ILE A 125 8.64 -14.81 3.17
CA ILE A 125 9.01 -14.07 4.38
C ILE A 125 8.64 -12.61 4.16
N ASN A 126 7.97 -11.99 5.13
CA ASN A 126 7.60 -10.58 5.05
C ASN A 126 8.22 -9.79 6.19
N VAL A 127 8.97 -8.75 5.84
CA VAL A 127 9.46 -7.72 6.76
C VAL A 127 8.62 -6.48 6.55
N ALA A 128 7.76 -6.16 7.52
CA ALA A 128 6.78 -5.09 7.36
C ALA A 128 7.42 -3.70 7.14
N GLY A 129 8.60 -3.45 7.69
CA GLY A 129 9.29 -2.16 7.58
C GLY A 129 8.40 -0.99 7.98
N ALA A 130 8.46 0.09 7.23
CA ALA A 130 7.66 1.30 7.44
C ALA A 130 6.14 1.07 7.45
N ASN A 131 5.63 -0.03 6.87
CA ASN A 131 4.19 -0.32 6.88
C ASN A 131 3.61 -0.42 8.30
N VAL A 132 4.40 -0.75 9.32
CA VAL A 132 3.93 -0.81 10.72
C VAL A 132 3.48 0.54 11.27
N PHE A 133 3.91 1.64 10.64
CA PHE A 133 3.53 3.00 11.05
C PHE A 133 2.19 3.45 10.46
N LEU A 134 1.60 2.67 9.54
CA LEU A 134 0.25 2.90 9.05
C LEU A 134 -0.75 2.38 10.10
N THR A 135 -1.19 3.29 10.97
CA THR A 135 -2.16 2.98 12.04
C THR A 135 -3.36 3.89 11.92
N ALA A 136 -4.53 3.47 12.40
CA ALA A 136 -5.74 4.30 12.38
C ALA A 136 -5.54 5.69 13.04
N ARG A 137 -4.67 5.76 14.06
CA ARG A 137 -4.34 7.01 14.76
C ARG A 137 -3.40 7.93 13.97
N LYS A 138 -2.49 7.36 13.16
CA LYS A 138 -1.47 8.10 12.40
C LYS A 138 -1.78 8.21 10.91
N ALA A 139 -2.86 7.57 10.44
CA ALA A 139 -3.34 7.74 9.08
C ALA A 139 -3.78 9.20 8.90
N PRO A 140 -3.36 9.86 7.82
CA PRO A 140 -3.78 11.23 7.56
C PRO A 140 -5.31 11.29 7.47
N LYS A 141 -5.90 12.42 7.88
CA LYS A 141 -7.30 12.69 7.56
C LYS A 141 -7.39 12.93 6.06
N VAL A 142 -7.91 11.93 5.36
CA VAL A 142 -8.11 11.99 3.92
C VAL A 142 -9.44 12.70 3.66
N THR A 143 -9.40 14.03 3.56
CA THR A 143 -10.57 14.86 3.25
C THR A 143 -10.64 15.13 1.75
N TYR A 144 -11.26 14.22 1.02
CA TYR A 144 -11.72 14.51 -0.34
C TYR A 144 -13.22 14.78 -0.33
N ALA A 145 -13.71 15.53 -1.32
CA ALA A 145 -15.13 15.58 -1.62
C ALA A 145 -15.53 14.19 -2.13
N ILE A 146 -15.80 13.29 -1.19
CA ILE A 146 -16.24 11.93 -1.46
C ILE A 146 -17.67 12.04 -2.00
N ARG A 147 -17.79 12.41 -3.28
CA ARG A 147 -19.05 12.38 -4.01
C ARG A 147 -19.25 10.94 -4.48
N ARG A 148 -19.47 10.04 -3.50
CA ARG A 148 -19.52 8.57 -3.59
C ARG A 148 -18.18 7.94 -4.04
N PRO A 149 -17.37 7.37 -3.14
CA PRO A 149 -16.32 6.49 -3.61
C PRO A 149 -17.00 5.23 -4.15
N ARG A 150 -16.59 4.69 -5.29
CA ARG A 150 -17.17 3.41 -5.73
C ARG A 150 -16.67 2.26 -4.85
N LEU A 151 -15.50 2.41 -4.23
CA LEU A 151 -14.89 1.44 -3.32
C LEU A 151 -13.85 2.11 -2.40
N VAL A 152 -13.84 1.73 -1.12
CA VAL A 152 -12.73 1.98 -0.20
C VAL A 152 -12.19 0.62 0.23
N SER A 153 -10.92 0.36 -0.03
CA SER A 153 -10.29 -0.93 0.31
C SER A 153 -9.27 -0.77 1.42
N PHE A 154 -9.30 -1.70 2.37
CA PHE A 154 -8.37 -1.78 3.49
C PHE A 154 -7.58 -3.09 3.42
N HIS A 155 -6.25 -3.00 3.40
CA HIS A 155 -5.39 -4.14 3.67
C HIS A 155 -4.32 -3.78 4.69
N LEU A 156 -4.57 -4.11 5.95
CA LEU A 156 -3.62 -3.93 7.05
C LEU A 156 -3.05 -5.30 7.47
N LEU A 157 -1.74 -5.36 7.66
CA LEU A 157 -1.09 -6.47 8.38
C LEU A 157 -1.48 -6.37 9.85
N VAL A 158 -2.56 -7.05 10.23
CA VAL A 158 -2.97 -7.14 11.64
C VAL A 158 -2.31 -8.36 12.26
N ARG A 159 -1.30 -8.14 13.13
CA ARG A 159 -0.91 -9.15 14.12
C ARG A 159 -2.11 -9.31 15.08
N ASN A 160 -2.93 -10.35 14.87
CA ASN A 160 -4.04 -10.79 15.73
C ASN A 160 -5.43 -10.11 15.61
N MET A 161 -5.93 -9.77 14.42
CA MET A 161 -7.40 -9.76 14.21
C MET A 161 -7.78 -10.29 12.84
N LYS A 162 -8.73 -11.22 12.83
CA LYS A 162 -9.52 -11.54 11.64
C LYS A 162 -10.42 -10.35 11.34
N MET A 163 -10.08 -9.57 10.32
CA MET A 163 -11.10 -8.79 9.61
C MET A 163 -11.35 -9.46 8.27
N ILE A 164 -12.51 -10.10 8.17
CA ILE A 164 -13.15 -10.48 6.91
C ILE A 164 -13.99 -9.27 6.52
N ILE A 165 -13.78 -8.67 5.35
CA ILE A 165 -14.80 -7.79 4.75
C ILE A 165 -14.78 -7.95 3.22
N TRP A 166 -15.99 -8.03 2.67
CA TRP A 166 -16.40 -8.05 1.26
C TRP A 166 -16.23 -6.68 0.59
#